data_AF-A0A7S4SZ32-F1
#
_entry.id   AF-A0A7S4SZ32-F1
#
_cell.length_a   1.000
_cell.length_b   1.000
_cell.length_c   1.000
_cell.angle_alpha   90.00
_cell.angle_beta   90.00
_cell.angle_gamma   90.00
#
_symmetry.space_group_name_H-M   'P 1'
#
loop_
_entity.id
_entity.type
_entity.pdbx_description
1 polymer ?
#
loop_
_entity_poly.entity_id
_entity_poly.type
_entity_poly.pdbx_seq_one_letter_code
_entity_poly.pdbx_strand_id
1 'polypeptide(L)'
;MQKCVLPEDAFVTVSGWVVVQMAFALLNLCFAPYFQYRVWEKICEESNSEELLQDPEVTVVSVTKEKVQESFKQVFLHDFGVCFYFLALGASFLWSGEGYRWVTAHPESCNPGGGLSFSANVGYAFAIVAVLYTIAWYCCGICARATEIRSGYQEVEQAEQEEQEETKGSP
;
A
#
# COMPACT_ATOMS: atom_id res chain seq x y z
N MET A 1 39.52 -5.25 6.00
CA MET A 1 38.08 -5.53 6.12
C MET A 1 37.92 -6.87 6.80
N GLN A 2 37.40 -6.88 8.03
CA GLN A 2 37.10 -8.12 8.74
C GLN A 2 35.89 -8.77 8.06
N LYS A 3 35.98 -10.07 7.74
CA LYS A 3 34.87 -10.80 7.11
C LYS A 3 33.86 -11.14 8.21
N CYS A 4 32.61 -10.71 8.04
CA CYS A 4 31.52 -11.19 8.88
C CYS A 4 31.30 -12.68 8.61
N VAL A 5 31.31 -13.49 9.66
CA VAL A 5 30.96 -14.91 9.62
C VAL A 5 29.66 -15.07 10.40
N LEU A 6 28.61 -15.45 9.68
CA LEU A 6 27.31 -15.73 10.28
C LEU A 6 27.35 -17.08 11.02
N PRO A 7 26.43 -17.32 11.96
CA PRO A 7 26.37 -18.61 12.65
C PRO A 7 26.02 -19.75 11.67
N GLU A 8 26.32 -20.99 12.04
CA GLU A 8 26.20 -22.16 11.15
C GLU A 8 24.76 -22.45 10.69
N ASP A 9 23.75 -21.94 11.41
CA ASP A 9 22.34 -22.06 11.06
C ASP A 9 21.85 -20.99 10.09
N ALA A 10 22.69 -20.01 9.74
CA ALA A 10 22.39 -19.03 8.72
C ALA A 10 22.57 -19.65 7.32
N PHE A 11 21.46 -19.73 6.59
CA PHE A 11 21.44 -20.29 5.23
C PHE A 11 21.66 -19.23 4.13
N VAL A 12 21.84 -17.95 4.49
CA VAL A 12 22.11 -16.85 3.55
C VAL A 12 23.30 -16.01 4.00
N THR A 13 23.93 -15.33 3.05
CA THR A 13 24.97 -14.32 3.35
C THR A 13 24.34 -13.02 3.84
N VAL A 14 25.12 -12.18 4.54
CA VAL A 14 24.68 -10.83 4.96
C VAL A 14 24.18 -10.01 3.76
N SER A 15 24.92 -10.03 2.65
CA SER A 15 24.52 -9.33 1.42
C SER A 15 23.19 -9.85 0.87
N GLY A 16 22.99 -11.17 0.87
CA GLY A 16 21.71 -11.77 0.47
C GLY A 16 20.56 -11.33 1.38
N TRP A 17 20.79 -11.31 2.69
CA TRP A 17 19.80 -10.84 3.66
C TRP A 17 19.41 -9.37 3.43
N VAL A 18 20.38 -8.48 3.23
CA VAL A 18 20.14 -7.06 2.95
C VAL A 18 19.42 -6.85 1.60
N VAL A 19 19.75 -7.63 0.57
CA VAL A 19 19.06 -7.54 -0.73
C VAL A 19 17.58 -7.90 -0.58
N VAL A 20 17.25 -8.93 0.20
CA VAL A 20 15.86 -9.29 0.48
C VAL A 20 15.15 -8.19 1.29
N GLN A 21 15.82 -7.58 2.28
CA GLN A 21 15.29 -6.41 3.00
C GLN A 21 14.98 -5.24 2.06
N MET A 22 15.87 -4.96 1.11
CA MET A 22 15.67 -3.93 0.10
C MET A 22 14.46 -4.25 -0.80
N ALA A 23 14.26 -5.52 -1.16
CA ALA A 23 13.08 -5.93 -1.93
C ALA A 23 11.77 -5.66 -1.16
N PHE A 24 11.72 -5.97 0.15
CA PHE A 24 10.57 -5.62 0.98
C PHE A 24 10.36 -4.11 1.11
N ALA A 25 11.45 -3.33 1.24
CA ALA A 25 11.35 -1.87 1.27
C ALA A 25 10.76 -1.30 -0.03
N LEU A 26 11.17 -1.82 -1.19
CA LEU A 26 10.59 -1.44 -2.48
C LEU A 26 9.12 -1.85 -2.58
N LEU A 27 8.76 -3.05 -2.13
CA LEU A 27 7.37 -3.49 -2.09
C LEU A 27 6.50 -2.55 -1.25
N ASN A 28 6.98 -2.15 -0.06
CA ASN A 28 6.30 -1.18 0.80
C ASN A 28 6.12 0.19 0.13
N LEU A 29 7.14 0.66 -0.58
CA LEU A 29 7.10 1.93 -1.31
C LEU A 29 6.06 1.89 -2.45
N CYS A 30 5.97 0.78 -3.17
CA CYS A 30 5.00 0.60 -4.26
C CYS A 30 3.58 0.31 -3.76
N PHE A 31 3.45 -0.33 -2.59
CA PHE A 31 2.16 -0.72 -2.04
C PHE A 31 1.30 0.49 -1.68
N ALA A 32 1.89 1.54 -1.10
CA ALA A 32 1.14 2.73 -0.71
C ALA A 32 0.35 3.38 -1.86
N PRO A 33 0.96 3.76 -3.01
CA PRO A 33 0.21 4.33 -4.13
C PRO A 33 -0.74 3.32 -4.77
N TYR A 34 -0.37 2.05 -4.87
CA TYR A 34 -1.24 0.99 -5.36
C TYR A 34 -2.53 0.89 -4.53
N PHE A 35 -2.39 0.80 -3.21
CA PHE A 35 -3.53 0.67 -2.30
C PHE A 35 -4.43 1.90 -2.34
N GLN A 36 -3.85 3.11 -2.34
CA GLN A 36 -4.62 4.35 -2.44
C GLN A 36 -5.38 4.44 -3.76
N TYR A 37 -4.76 4.04 -4.88
CA TYR A 37 -5.41 3.99 -6.19
C TYR A 37 -6.62 3.05 -6.17
N ARG A 38 -6.47 1.84 -5.63
CA ARG A 38 -7.56 0.84 -5.56
C ARG A 38 -8.71 1.29 -4.66
N VAL A 39 -8.41 1.94 -3.54
CA VAL A 39 -9.45 2.54 -2.68
C VAL A 39 -10.19 3.64 -3.42
N TRP A 40 -9.49 4.52 -4.13
CA TRP A 40 -10.11 5.61 -4.86
C TRP A 40 -10.95 5.14 -6.04
N GLU A 41 -10.44 4.20 -6.83
CA GLU A 41 -11.17 3.53 -7.91
C GLU A 41 -12.51 2.97 -7.39
N LYS A 42 -12.46 2.26 -6.25
CA LYS A 42 -13.66 1.70 -5.63
C LYS A 42 -14.67 2.76 -5.19
N ILE A 43 -14.20 3.87 -4.59
CA ILE A 43 -15.07 4.99 -4.18
C ILE A 43 -15.75 5.63 -5.39
N CYS A 44 -15.01 5.83 -6.49
CA CYS A 44 -15.56 6.38 -7.73
C CYS A 44 -16.62 5.45 -8.36
N GLU A 45 -16.35 4.14 -8.44
CA GLU A 45 -17.30 3.15 -8.94
C GLU A 45 -18.62 3.14 -8.14
N GLU A 46 -18.53 3.16 -6.80
CA GLU A 46 -19.69 3.17 -5.92
C GLU A 46 -20.48 4.48 -6.01
N SER A 47 -19.78 5.62 -6.11
CA SER A 47 -20.41 6.94 -6.23
C SER A 47 -21.17 7.11 -7.56
N ASN A 48 -20.57 6.69 -8.68
CA ASN A 48 -21.19 6.77 -10.00
C ASN A 48 -22.43 5.86 -10.11
N SER A 49 -22.39 4.69 -9.45
CA SER A 49 -23.51 3.76 -9.42
C SER A 49 -24.72 4.32 -8.67
N GLU A 50 -24.49 5.09 -7.60
CA GLU A 50 -25.57 5.77 -6.87
C GLU A 50 -26.10 7.01 -7.61
N GLU A 51 -25.25 7.75 -8.31
CA GLU A 51 -25.65 8.88 -9.15
C GLU A 51 -26.63 8.45 -10.23
N LEU A 52 -26.41 7.31 -10.89
CA LEU A 52 -27.35 6.73 -11.87
C LEU A 52 -28.74 6.42 -11.31
N LEU A 53 -28.88 6.29 -9.99
CA LEU A 53 -30.15 6.05 -9.31
C LEU A 53 -30.77 7.33 -8.73
N GLN A 54 -30.01 8.42 -8.64
CA GLN A 54 -30.47 9.73 -8.17
C GLN A 54 -30.63 10.69 -9.37
N ASP A 55 -31.31 11.80 -9.14
CA ASP A 55 -31.69 12.76 -10.19
C ASP A 55 -30.47 13.23 -11.01
N PRO A 56 -30.48 13.18 -12.36
CA PRO A 56 -29.34 13.55 -13.22
C PRO A 56 -28.83 15.00 -13.11
N GLU A 57 -29.40 15.83 -12.22
CA GLU A 57 -29.03 17.24 -12.02
C GLU A 57 -27.94 17.43 -10.93
N VAL A 58 -27.59 16.38 -10.16
CA VAL A 58 -26.64 16.51 -9.02
C VAL A 58 -25.18 16.33 -9.47
N THR A 59 -24.50 17.45 -9.72
CA THR A 59 -23.09 17.49 -10.19
C THR A 59 -22.02 17.26 -9.12
N VAL A 60 -22.40 17.15 -7.84
CA VAL A 60 -21.47 16.96 -6.72
C VAL A 60 -21.97 15.84 -5.80
N VAL A 61 -21.26 14.72 -5.78
CA VAL A 61 -21.54 13.62 -4.87
C VAL A 61 -20.67 13.78 -3.62
N SER A 62 -21.31 14.05 -2.48
CA SER A 62 -20.62 14.07 -1.20
C SER A 62 -20.42 12.63 -0.71
N VAL A 63 -19.17 12.18 -0.66
CA VAL A 63 -18.82 10.86 -0.13
C VAL A 63 -18.68 10.97 1.38
N THR A 64 -19.60 10.30 2.09
CA THR A 64 -19.56 10.26 3.55
C THR A 64 -18.36 9.46 4.04
N LYS A 65 -17.89 9.75 5.25
CA LYS A 65 -16.75 9.04 5.86
C LYS A 65 -17.03 7.53 5.99
N GLU A 66 -18.29 7.15 6.20
CA GLU A 66 -18.72 5.76 6.32
C GLU A 66 -18.49 5.01 5.01
N LYS A 67 -18.82 5.62 3.87
CA LYS A 67 -18.57 5.06 2.54
C LYS A 67 -17.09 4.87 2.29
N VAL A 68 -16.27 5.90 2.54
CA VAL A 68 -14.80 5.80 2.41
C VAL A 68 -14.25 4.64 3.24
N GLN A 69 -14.74 4.45 4.47
CA GLN A 69 -14.32 3.33 5.32
C GLN A 69 -14.80 1.98 4.82
N GLU A 70 -16.00 1.90 4.26
CA GLU A 70 -16.55 0.67 3.68
C GLU A 70 -15.78 0.27 2.42
N SER A 71 -15.55 1.19 1.48
CA SER A 71 -14.75 0.95 0.28
C SER A 71 -13.32 0.54 0.66
N PHE A 72 -12.71 1.21 1.65
CA PHE A 72 -11.41 0.81 2.20
C PHE A 72 -11.42 -0.64 2.69
N LYS A 73 -12.41 -1.03 3.52
CA LYS A 73 -12.51 -2.39 4.08
C LYS A 73 -12.73 -3.43 2.99
N GLN A 74 -13.53 -3.11 1.97
CA GLN A 74 -13.72 -4.00 0.83
C GLN A 74 -12.41 -4.25 0.09
N VAL A 75 -11.70 -3.19 -0.30
CA VAL A 75 -10.40 -3.32 -0.97
C VAL A 75 -9.41 -4.06 -0.07
N PHE A 76 -9.38 -3.74 1.22
CA PHE A 76 -8.48 -4.36 2.17
C PHE A 76 -8.67 -5.88 2.30
N LEU A 77 -9.92 -6.36 2.34
CA LEU A 77 -10.25 -7.78 2.55
C LEU A 77 -10.32 -8.61 1.27
N HIS A 78 -10.72 -7.99 0.16
CA HIS A 78 -11.05 -8.71 -1.07
C HIS A 78 -10.04 -8.49 -2.20
N ASP A 79 -9.15 -7.50 -2.09
CA ASP A 79 -8.12 -7.30 -3.09
C ASP A 79 -6.96 -8.29 -2.88
N PHE A 80 -6.72 -9.13 -3.89
CA PHE A 80 -5.69 -10.16 -3.86
C PHE A 80 -4.27 -9.57 -3.67
N GLY A 81 -4.01 -8.39 -4.24
CA GLY A 81 -2.74 -7.69 -4.08
C GLY A 81 -2.51 -7.24 -2.64
N VAL A 82 -3.57 -6.78 -1.97
CA VAL A 82 -3.52 -6.45 -0.54
C VAL A 82 -3.28 -7.68 0.31
N CYS A 83 -3.98 -8.79 0.06
CA CYS A 83 -3.74 -10.04 0.77
C CYS A 83 -2.29 -10.53 0.61
N PHE A 84 -1.76 -10.50 -0.61
CA PHE A 84 -0.36 -10.85 -0.89
C PHE A 84 0.61 -9.94 -0.11
N TYR A 85 0.32 -8.64 -0.07
CA TYR A 85 1.15 -7.68 0.67
C TYR A 85 1.19 -7.98 2.18
N PHE A 86 0.07 -8.36 2.80
CA PHE A 86 0.07 -8.78 4.21
C PHE A 86 0.91 -10.03 4.48
N LEU A 87 0.88 -11.00 3.56
CA LEU A 87 1.77 -12.16 3.63
C LEU A 87 3.24 -11.73 3.50
N ALA A 88 3.54 -10.80 2.60
CA ALA A 88 4.88 -10.26 2.43
C ALA A 88 5.35 -9.46 3.67
N LEU A 89 4.47 -8.73 4.35
CA LEU A 89 4.77 -8.08 5.63
C LEU A 89 5.09 -9.10 6.71
N GLY A 90 4.32 -10.19 6.81
CA GLY A 90 4.61 -11.28 7.74
C GLY A 90 5.96 -11.93 7.45
N ALA A 91 6.26 -12.19 6.17
CA ALA A 91 7.57 -12.70 5.75
C ALA A 91 8.70 -11.71 6.07
N SER A 92 8.49 -10.41 5.83
CA SER A 92 9.45 -9.35 6.16
C SER A 92 9.74 -9.26 7.67
N PHE A 93 8.71 -9.41 8.50
CA PHE A 93 8.85 -9.44 9.96
C PHE A 93 9.72 -10.63 10.41
N LEU A 94 9.41 -11.84 9.94
CA LEU A 94 10.19 -13.04 10.26
C LEU A 94 11.62 -12.94 9.73
N TRP A 95 11.79 -12.46 8.50
CA TRP A 95 13.10 -12.26 7.86
C TRP A 95 13.98 -11.25 8.62
N SER A 96 13.36 -10.19 9.12
CA SER A 96 14.03 -9.20 9.97
C SER A 96 14.50 -9.82 11.28
N GLY A 97 13.73 -10.75 11.84
CA GLY A 97 14.09 -11.42 13.08
C GLY A 97 15.22 -12.43 12.97
N GLU A 98 15.20 -13.29 11.97
CA GLU A 98 16.33 -14.18 11.72
C GLU A 98 17.60 -13.37 11.43
N GLY A 99 17.47 -12.32 10.60
CA GLY A 99 18.56 -11.38 10.35
C GLY A 99 19.13 -10.75 11.60
N TYR A 100 18.26 -10.21 12.47
CA TYR A 100 18.67 -9.60 13.73
C TYR A 100 19.43 -10.60 14.61
N ARG A 101 18.94 -11.83 14.72
CA ARG A 101 19.58 -12.89 15.50
C ARG A 101 20.96 -13.25 14.94
N TRP A 102 21.09 -13.37 13.62
CA TRP A 102 22.37 -13.69 12.98
C TRP A 102 23.41 -12.57 13.14
N VAL A 103 23.03 -11.30 12.95
CA VAL A 103 23.98 -10.17 12.99
C VAL A 103 24.40 -9.78 14.40
N THR A 104 23.58 -10.12 15.40
CA THR A 104 23.89 -9.86 16.82
C THR A 104 24.65 -11.00 17.50
N ALA A 105 24.75 -12.17 16.87
CA ALA A 105 25.56 -13.27 17.39
C ALA A 105 27.07 -12.94 17.46
N HIS A 106 27.57 -12.15 16.51
CA HIS A 106 28.97 -11.70 16.46
C HIS A 106 29.05 -10.21 16.13
N PRO A 107 28.70 -9.31 17.08
CA PRO A 107 28.46 -7.89 16.81
C PRO A 107 29.73 -7.16 16.32
N GLU A 108 30.89 -7.53 16.85
CA GLU A 108 32.19 -6.93 16.51
C GLU A 108 32.57 -7.12 15.03
N SER A 109 32.22 -8.26 14.43
CA SER A 109 32.56 -8.57 13.03
C SER A 109 31.43 -8.32 12.04
N CYS A 110 30.19 -8.47 12.47
CA CYS A 110 29.03 -8.45 11.59
C CYS A 110 28.24 -7.15 11.66
N ASN A 111 28.30 -6.42 12.76
CA ASN A 111 27.53 -5.18 12.93
C ASN A 111 28.41 -4.01 13.42
N PRO A 112 29.58 -3.75 12.78
CA PRO A 112 30.41 -2.61 13.18
C PRO A 112 29.63 -1.32 12.92
N GLY A 113 29.21 -0.63 13.99
CA GLY A 113 28.43 0.61 13.92
C GLY A 113 26.91 0.45 13.90
N GLY A 114 26.36 -0.75 14.10
CA GLY A 114 24.93 -0.93 14.36
C GLY A 114 23.99 -0.89 13.14
N GLY A 115 24.51 -0.66 11.93
CA GLY A 115 23.71 -0.47 10.72
C GLY A 115 22.83 -1.67 10.34
N LEU A 116 23.31 -2.90 10.53
CA LEU A 116 22.52 -4.09 10.20
C LEU A 116 21.38 -4.31 11.19
N SER A 117 21.65 -4.11 12.48
CA SER A 117 20.59 -4.15 13.51
C SER A 117 19.56 -3.05 13.28
N PHE A 118 19.99 -1.85 12.87
CA PHE A 118 19.08 -0.79 12.49
C PHE A 118 18.18 -1.18 11.32
N SER A 119 18.73 -1.79 10.26
CA SER A 119 17.95 -2.28 9.13
C SER A 119 16.89 -3.31 9.55
N ALA A 120 17.23 -4.24 10.44
CA ALA A 120 16.27 -5.21 10.96
C ALA A 120 15.16 -4.53 11.79
N ASN A 121 15.52 -3.56 12.63
CA ASN A 121 14.56 -2.78 13.41
C ASN A 121 13.59 -1.97 12.54
N VAL A 122 14.06 -1.43 11.41
CA VAL A 122 13.20 -0.74 10.44
C VAL A 122 12.17 -1.69 9.84
N GLY A 123 12.59 -2.91 9.46
CA GLY A 123 11.67 -3.94 8.96
C GLY A 123 10.58 -4.30 9.98
N TYR A 124 10.97 -4.48 11.25
CA TYR A 124 10.01 -4.70 12.34
C TYR A 124 9.06 -3.53 12.56
N ALA A 125 9.60 -2.31 12.65
CA ALA A 125 8.81 -1.11 12.89
C ALA A 125 7.77 -0.93 11.78
N PHE A 126 8.14 -1.18 10.52
CA PHE A 126 7.24 -1.03 9.40
C PHE A 126 6.07 -2.02 9.45
N ALA A 127 6.33 -3.30 9.76
CA ALA A 127 5.28 -4.29 9.93
C ALA A 127 4.32 -3.94 11.10
N ILE A 128 4.86 -3.46 12.22
CA ILE A 128 4.05 -3.01 13.36
C ILE A 128 3.20 -1.80 12.97
N VAL A 129 3.77 -0.80 12.30
CA VAL A 129 3.05 0.40 11.85
C VAL A 129 1.93 0.02 10.88
N ALA A 130 2.17 -0.93 9.96
CA ALA A 130 1.14 -1.41 9.05
C ALA A 130 -0.03 -2.06 9.80
N VAL A 131 0.24 -2.90 10.81
CA VAL A 131 -0.80 -3.50 11.66
C VAL A 131 -1.57 -2.45 12.45
N LEU A 132 -0.87 -1.49 13.06
CA LEU A 132 -1.50 -0.40 13.81
C LEU A 132 -2.36 0.48 12.91
N TYR A 133 -1.88 0.76 11.69
CA TYR A 133 -2.63 1.50 10.67
C TYR A 133 -3.93 0.76 10.32
N THR A 134 -3.86 -0.55 10.04
CA THR A 134 -5.04 -1.37 9.81
C THR A 134 -6.00 -1.30 11.00
N ILE A 135 -5.52 -1.53 12.22
CA ILE A 135 -6.36 -1.48 13.43
C ILE A 135 -7.04 -0.11 13.56
N ALA A 136 -6.30 0.99 13.34
CA ALA A 136 -6.86 2.33 13.41
C ALA A 136 -8.01 2.52 12.40
N TRP A 137 -7.88 1.99 11.19
CA TRP A 137 -8.96 2.02 10.18
C TRP A 137 -10.20 1.20 10.56
N TYR A 138 -10.04 0.10 11.28
CA TYR A 138 -11.17 -0.72 11.74
C TYR A 138 -11.82 -0.16 13.02
N CYS A 139 -11.03 0.41 13.94
CA CYS A 139 -11.46 0.78 15.27
C CYS A 139 -11.78 2.29 15.43
N CYS A 140 -11.30 3.16 14.54
CA CYS A 140 -11.49 4.61 14.67
C CYS A 140 -12.26 5.21 13.48
N GLY A 141 -13.43 5.80 13.77
CA GLY A 141 -14.23 6.57 12.80
C GLY A 141 -13.68 7.96 12.43
N ILE A 142 -12.51 8.33 12.96
CA ILE A 142 -11.90 9.67 12.81
C ILE A 142 -10.88 9.69 11.66
N CYS A 143 -10.40 8.53 11.22
CA CYS A 143 -9.31 8.42 10.27
C CYS A 143 -9.71 8.69 8.81
N ALA A 144 -11.01 8.67 8.50
CA ALA A 144 -11.55 9.04 7.19
C ALA A 144 -12.20 10.43 7.25
N ARG A 145 -11.80 11.32 6.33
CA ARG A 145 -12.45 12.61 6.13
C ARG A 145 -13.48 12.46 5.02
N ALA A 146 -14.65 13.10 5.18
CA ALA A 146 -15.60 13.22 4.08
C ALA A 146 -14.97 13.98 2.91
N THR A 147 -15.25 13.54 1.69
CA THR A 147 -14.69 14.10 0.46
C THR A 147 -15.80 14.36 -0.53
N GLU A 148 -15.74 15.50 -1.21
CA GLU A 148 -16.66 15.82 -2.29
C GLU A 148 -16.00 15.45 -3.61
N ILE A 149 -16.66 14.60 -4.40
CA ILE A 149 -16.22 14.26 -5.75
C ILE A 149 -17.11 15.05 -6.71
N ARG A 150 -16.50 15.95 -7.49
CA ARG A 150 -17.19 16.57 -8.62
C ARG A 150 -17.31 15.52 -9.72
N SER A 151 -18.54 15.17 -10.07
CA SER A 151 -18.83 14.31 -11.22
C SER A 151 -18.66 15.14 -12.50
N GLY A 152 -17.41 15.44 -12.85
CA GLY A 152 -17.05 16.11 -14.11
C GLY A 152 -16.64 15.13 -15.21
N TYR A 153 -16.74 13.83 -14.95
CA TYR A 153 -16.31 12.80 -15.89
C TYR A 153 -17.20 12.74 -17.14
N GLN A 154 -18.49 13.11 -17.02
CA GLN A 154 -19.38 13.20 -18.18
C GLN A 154 -18.99 14.31 -19.16
N GLU A 155 -18.47 15.46 -18.70
CA GLU A 155 -18.03 16.53 -19.62
C GLU A 155 -16.77 16.14 -20.42
N VAL A 156 -15.85 15.37 -19.82
CA VAL A 156 -14.61 14.96 -20.51
C VAL A 156 -14.88 13.83 -21.51
N GLU A 157 -15.71 12.86 -21.14
CA GLU A 157 -16.03 11.73 -22.03
C GLU A 157 -17.00 12.14 -23.15
N GLN A 158 -17.91 13.09 -22.91
CA GLN A 158 -18.71 13.71 -23.98
C GLN A 158 -17.87 14.62 -24.88
N ALA A 159 -16.92 15.40 -24.35
CA ALA A 159 -16.03 16.20 -25.17
C ALA A 159 -15.12 15.33 -26.06
N GLU A 160 -14.61 14.20 -25.57
CA GLU A 160 -13.84 13.25 -26.39
C GLU A 160 -14.69 12.56 -27.47
N GLN A 161 -15.98 12.31 -27.20
CA GLN A 161 -16.90 11.73 -28.20
C GLN A 161 -17.29 12.75 -29.28
N GLU A 162 -17.55 14.00 -28.91
CA GLU A 162 -17.82 15.09 -29.87
C GLU A 162 -16.60 15.36 -30.77
N GLU A 163 -15.38 15.36 -30.21
CA GLU A 163 -14.14 15.55 -30.99
C GLU A 163 -13.90 14.39 -31.98
N GLN A 164 -14.29 13.16 -31.62
CA GLN A 164 -14.20 11.99 -32.51
C GLN A 164 -15.27 11.95 -33.61
N GLU A 165 -16.45 12.56 -33.40
CA GLU A 165 -17.45 12.72 -34.46
C GLU A 165 -17.07 13.85 -35.43
N GLU A 166 -16.51 14.96 -34.95
CA GLU A 166 -16.03 16.04 -35.82
C GLU A 166 -14.87 15.61 -36.74
N THR A 167 -13.94 14.78 -36.24
CA THR A 167 -12.83 14.27 -37.07
C THR A 167 -13.24 13.24 -38.12
N LYS A 168 -14.38 12.56 -37.95
CA LYS A 168 -14.91 11.59 -38.94
C LYS A 168 -15.82 12.23 -40.00
N GLY A 169 -16.30 13.46 -39.76
CA GLY A 169 -17.25 14.16 -40.62
C GLY A 169 -16.65 15.08 -41.69
N SER A 170 -15.32 15.23 -41.76
CA SER A 170 -14.65 16.14 -42.71
C SER A 170 -14.16 15.38 -43.95
N PRO A 171 -14.82 15.51 -45.13
CA PRO A 171 -14.43 14.84 -46.38
C PRO A 171 -13.19 15.44 -47.08
#